data_AF-A0A645IH34-F1
#
_entry.id   AF-A0A645IH34-F1
#
_cell.length_a   1.000
_cell.length_b   1.000
_cell.length_c   1.000
_cell.angle_alpha   90.00
_cell.angle_beta   90.00
_cell.angle_gamma   90.00
#
_symmetry.space_group_name_H-M   'P 1'
#
loop_
_entity.id
_entity.type
_entity.pdbx_description
1 polymer ?
#
loop_
_entity_poly.entity_id
_entity_poly.type
_entity_poly.pdbx_seq_one_letter_code
_entity_poly.pdbx_strand_id
1 'polypeptide(L)'
;MSIGGGEEPTPPIVNIQPPQNGQLKFNWKWPAIYADKIKFDLVSAQVLGQPFASENVPAQNVGEGNFSIALPAPGVSNKFFRVQMSLK
;
A
#
# COMPACT_ATOMS: atom_id res chain seq x y z
N MET A 1 7.11 -25.94 26.65
CA MET A 1 6.22 -25.37 25.62
C MET A 1 6.60 -23.92 25.43
N SER A 2 7.33 -23.61 24.35
CA SER A 2 7.69 -22.23 24.02
C SER A 2 6.52 -21.63 23.24
N ILE A 3 5.86 -20.64 23.83
CA ILE A 3 4.74 -19.93 23.21
C ILE A 3 5.36 -18.90 22.28
N GLY A 4 5.27 -19.16 20.97
CA GLY A 4 5.40 -18.19 19.87
C GLY A 4 6.62 -17.28 19.91
N GLY A 5 7.60 -17.54 19.04
CA GLY A 5 8.63 -16.56 18.71
C GLY A 5 7.96 -15.23 18.37
N GLY A 6 8.18 -14.23 19.22
CA GLY A 6 7.69 -12.88 19.05
C GLY A 6 8.40 -12.21 17.90
N GLU A 7 7.90 -12.41 16.68
CA GLU A 7 8.02 -11.36 15.69
C GLU A 7 7.11 -10.23 16.18
N GLU A 8 7.71 -9.31 16.93
CA GLU A 8 7.09 -8.05 17.28
C GLU A 8 6.53 -7.45 15.99
N PRO A 9 5.23 -7.06 15.95
CA PRO A 9 4.61 -6.55 14.74
C PRO A 9 5.26 -5.22 14.39
N THR A 10 6.35 -5.30 13.63
CA THR A 10 7.03 -4.14 13.08
C THR A 10 6.06 -3.52 12.07
N PRO A 11 5.82 -2.19 12.17
CA PRO A 11 5.01 -1.51 11.18
C PRO A 11 5.54 -1.81 9.77
N PRO A 12 4.66 -1.99 8.77
CA PRO A 12 5.11 -2.29 7.42
C PRO A 12 6.03 -1.17 6.93
N ILE A 13 7.27 -1.52 6.59
CA ILE A 13 8.19 -0.58 5.94
C ILE A 13 7.68 -0.34 4.52
N VAL A 14 7.36 0.91 4.21
CA VAL A 14 6.94 1.34 2.87
C VAL A 14 8.15 1.94 2.15
N ASN A 15 8.63 1.24 1.14
CA ASN A 15 9.70 1.70 0.27
C ASN A 15 9.13 2.48 -0.91
N ILE A 16 9.49 3.75 -1.01
CA ILE A 16 9.12 4.63 -2.11
C ILE A 16 10.27 4.66 -3.10
N GLN A 17 10.04 4.18 -4.31
CA GLN A 17 11.01 4.24 -5.39
C GLN A 17 10.87 5.57 -6.15
N PRO A 18 11.97 6.19 -6.61
CA PRO A 18 11.91 7.42 -7.39
C PRO A 18 10.98 7.29 -8.61
N PRO A 19 10.35 8.38 -9.07
CA PRO A 19 9.48 8.32 -10.21
C PRO A 19 10.19 7.78 -11.46
N GLN A 20 9.63 6.77 -12.10
CA GLN A 20 10.05 6.28 -13.42
C GLN A 20 8.85 6.31 -14.35
N ASN A 21 9.02 6.83 -15.57
CA ASN A 21 7.95 6.95 -16.57
C ASN A 21 6.68 7.65 -16.06
N GLY A 22 6.84 8.70 -15.23
CA GLY A 22 5.72 9.46 -14.67
C GLY A 22 4.94 8.76 -13.57
N GLN A 23 5.45 7.66 -13.02
CA GLN A 23 4.82 6.91 -11.92
C GLN A 23 5.75 6.78 -10.73
N LEU A 24 5.21 6.96 -9.52
CA LEU A 24 5.86 6.73 -8.24
C LEU A 24 5.46 5.35 -7.73
N LYS A 25 6.43 4.44 -7.52
CA LYS A 25 6.16 3.07 -7.10
C LYS A 25 6.36 2.91 -5.60
N PHE A 26 5.33 2.47 -4.91
CA PHE A 26 5.36 2.15 -3.48
C PHE A 26 5.35 0.64 -3.32
N ASN A 27 6.26 0.13 -2.49
CA ASN A 27 6.34 -1.29 -2.18
C ASN A 27 6.36 -1.48 -0.67
N TRP A 28 5.62 -2.44 -0.15
CA TRP A 28 5.62 -2.77 1.27
C TRP A 28 5.52 -4.28 1.45
N LYS A 29 5.84 -4.74 2.65
CA LYS A 29 5.77 -6.16 3.02
C LYS A 29 4.75 -6.37 4.13
N TRP A 30 4.06 -7.49 4.04
CA TRP A 30 3.19 -8.04 5.07
C TRP A 30 3.62 -9.49 5.36
N PRO A 31 3.40 -10.04 6.56
CA PRO A 31 3.68 -11.44 6.81
C PRO A 31 2.95 -12.35 5.79
N ALA A 32 3.71 -13.22 5.12
CA ALA A 32 3.23 -14.02 4.00
C ALA A 32 2.01 -14.87 4.36
N ILE A 33 1.97 -15.38 5.60
CA ILE A 33 0.87 -16.20 6.15
C ILE A 33 -0.48 -15.48 6.25
N TYR A 34 -0.50 -14.15 6.10
CA TYR A 34 -1.70 -13.33 6.16
C TYR A 34 -1.96 -12.58 4.84
N ALA A 35 -1.06 -12.65 3.87
CA ALA A 35 -1.12 -11.83 2.65
C ALA A 35 -2.32 -12.17 1.74
N ASP A 36 -2.78 -13.41 1.79
CA ASP A 36 -3.97 -13.91 1.10
C ASP A 36 -5.28 -13.46 1.76
N LYS A 37 -5.25 -13.12 3.06
CA LYS A 37 -6.41 -12.72 3.89
C LYS A 37 -6.69 -11.22 3.89
N ILE A 38 -5.81 -10.41 3.30
CA ILE A 38 -5.92 -8.95 3.29
C ILE A 38 -6.07 -8.42 1.87
N LYS A 39 -6.72 -7.26 1.77
CA LYS A 39 -6.84 -6.44 0.57
C LYS A 39 -6.35 -5.03 0.88
N PHE A 40 -5.68 -4.42 -0.10
CA PHE A 40 -5.29 -3.03 -0.06
C PHE A 40 -5.98 -2.27 -1.19
N ASP A 41 -6.71 -1.22 -0.83
CA ASP A 41 -7.37 -0.31 -1.75
C ASP A 41 -6.66 1.05 -1.74
N LEU A 42 -6.56 1.67 -2.91
CA LEU A 42 -6.13 3.06 -3.00
C LEU A 42 -7.37 3.96 -2.97
N VAL A 43 -7.34 4.95 -2.09
CA VAL A 43 -8.33 6.01 -2.07
C VAL A 43 -7.63 7.36 -2.23
N SER A 44 -8.29 8.34 -2.86
CA SER A 44 -7.74 9.68 -3.03
C SER A 44 -8.74 10.78 -2.71
N ALA A 45 -8.21 11.96 -2.41
CA ALA A 45 -8.95 13.22 -2.31
C ALA A 45 -8.19 14.31 -3.06
N GLN A 46 -8.90 15.25 -3.70
CA GLN A 46 -8.27 16.37 -4.41
C GLN A 46 -7.67 17.40 -3.45
N VAL A 47 -8.29 17.58 -2.28
CA VAL A 47 -7.85 18.54 -1.26
C VAL A 47 -7.93 17.86 0.10
N LEU A 48 -6.98 18.15 0.98
CA LEU A 48 -7.04 17.70 2.37
C LEU A 48 -8.32 18.21 3.04
N GLY A 49 -9.02 17.32 3.73
CA GLY A 49 -10.31 17.61 4.39
C GLY A 49 -11.54 17.21 3.56
N GLN A 50 -11.40 16.85 2.29
CA GLN A 50 -12.49 16.25 1.52
C GLN A 50 -12.59 14.72 1.76
N PRO A 51 -13.78 14.12 1.55
CA PRO A 51 -13.92 12.68 1.56
C PRO A 51 -12.99 12.01 0.55
N PHE A 52 -12.38 10.90 0.96
CA PHE A 52 -11.59 10.07 0.07
C PHE A 52 -12.50 9.14 -0.74
N ALA A 53 -12.25 9.02 -2.03
CA ALA A 53 -12.96 8.13 -2.95
C ALA A 53 -12.02 7.04 -3.47
N SER A 54 -12.57 5.87 -3.80
CA SER A 54 -11.80 4.76 -4.37
C SER A 54 -11.20 5.14 -5.73
N GLU A 55 -9.92 4.81 -5.90
CA GLU A 55 -9.23 4.89 -7.17
C GLU A 55 -9.22 3.52 -7.84
N ASN A 56 -9.28 3.50 -9.17
CA ASN A 56 -9.13 2.27 -9.95
C ASN A 56 -7.63 1.94 -10.16
N VAL A 57 -6.89 1.87 -9.06
CA VAL A 57 -5.47 1.52 -9.04
C VAL A 57 -5.28 0.47 -7.93
N PRO A 58 -5.31 -0.82 -8.28
CA PRO A 58 -5.20 -1.88 -7.29
C PRO A 58 -3.76 -2.04 -6.81
N ALA A 59 -3.59 -2.28 -5.51
CA ALA A 59 -2.35 -2.85 -5.00
C ALA A 59 -2.19 -4.27 -5.53
N GLN A 60 -1.01 -4.59 -6.05
CA GLN A 60 -0.67 -5.91 -6.56
C GLN A 60 0.07 -6.69 -5.47
N ASN A 61 -0.40 -7.91 -5.17
CA ASN A 61 0.41 -8.88 -4.42
C ASN A 61 1.41 -9.49 -5.41
N VAL A 62 2.70 -9.19 -5.23
CA VAL A 62 3.77 -9.66 -6.12
C VAL A 62 4.45 -10.93 -5.59
N GLY A 63 3.86 -11.57 -4.57
CA GLY A 63 4.33 -12.83 -3.98
C GLY A 63 5.03 -12.65 -2.64
N GLU A 64 5.01 -13.70 -1.80
CA GLU A 64 5.71 -13.77 -0.51
C GLU A 64 5.38 -12.63 0.47
N GLY A 65 4.15 -12.11 0.39
CA GLY A 65 3.69 -11.00 1.22
C GLY A 65 4.22 -9.63 0.77
N ASN A 66 4.83 -9.53 -0.40
CA ASN A 66 5.21 -8.25 -1.00
C ASN A 66 4.03 -7.66 -1.77
N PHE A 67 3.79 -6.38 -1.55
CA PHE A 67 2.76 -5.61 -2.23
C PHE A 67 3.37 -4.43 -2.96
N SER A 68 2.78 -4.06 -4.09
CA SER A 68 3.21 -2.93 -4.90
C SER A 68 2.03 -2.12 -5.41
N ILE A 69 2.16 -0.80 -5.44
CA ILE A 69 1.23 0.08 -6.13
C ILE A 69 2.00 1.17 -6.87
N ALA A 70 1.53 1.50 -8.07
CA ALA A 70 2.07 2.58 -8.87
C ALA A 70 1.10 3.76 -8.84
N LEU A 71 1.56 4.89 -8.31
CA LEU A 71 0.80 6.14 -8.25
C LEU A 71 1.29 7.09 -9.36
N PRO A 72 0.46 8.04 -9.82
CA PRO A 72 0.95 9.15 -10.62
C PRO A 72 2.08 9.90 -9.89
N ALA A 73 3.10 10.32 -10.64
CA ALA A 73 4.20 11.09 -10.06
C ALA A 73 3.70 12.44 -9.47
N PRO A 74 4.35 12.94 -8.41
CA PRO A 74 4.10 14.29 -7.90
C PRO A 74 4.21 15.33 -9.02
N GLY A 75 3.26 16.28 -9.08
CA GLY A 75 3.18 17.30 -10.12
C GLY A 75 2.36 16.92 -11.36
N VAL A 76 1.99 15.65 -11.53
CA VAL A 76 1.03 15.20 -12.57
C VAL A 76 -0.41 15.23 -12.05
N SER A 77 -0.61 14.99 -10.75
CA SER A 77 -1.92 15.08 -10.10
C SER A 77 -1.84 15.81 -8.75
N ASN A 78 -2.77 16.73 -8.49
CA ASN A 78 -2.93 17.40 -7.19
C ASN A 78 -3.85 16.58 -6.29
N LYS A 79 -3.51 15.31 -6.05
CA LYS A 79 -4.30 14.41 -5.21
C LYS A 79 -3.51 13.98 -3.99
N PHE A 80 -4.23 13.85 -2.88
CA PHE A 80 -3.77 13.16 -1.67
C PHE A 80 -4.21 11.72 -1.75
N PHE A 81 -3.26 10.80 -1.57
CA PHE A 81 -3.50 9.36 -1.65
C PHE A 81 -3.40 8.70 -0.28
N ARG A 82 -4.24 7.70 -0.04
CA ARG A 82 -4.18 6.82 1.14
C ARG A 82 -4.33 5.37 0.69
N VAL A 83 -3.45 4.51 1.19
CA VAL A 83 -3.62 3.06 1.09
C VAL A 83 -4.46 2.61 2.28
N GLN A 84 -5.58 1.94 2.01
CA GLN A 84 -6.48 1.41 3.02
C GLN A 84 -6.42 -0.11 3.03
N MET A 85 -6.14 -0.68 4.20
CA MET A 85 -6.15 -2.12 4.42
C MET A 85 -7.53 -2.58 4.89
N SER A 86 -7.98 -3.72 4.40
CA SER A 86 -9.15 -4.44 4.89
C SER A 86 -8.92 -5.94 4.84
N LEU A 87 -9.74 -6.69 5.59
CA LEU A 87 -9.82 -8.14 5.44
C LEU A 87 -10.61 -8.48 4.17
N LYS A 88 -10.23 -9.57 3.51
CA LYS A 88 -11.00 -10.15 2.41
C LYS A 88 -12.17 -10.97 2.93
#